data_AF-A0A9W6XC83-F1
#
_entry.id   AF-A0A9W6XC83-F1
#
_cell.length_a   1.000
_cell.length_b   1.000
_cell.length_c   1.000
_cell.angle_alpha   90.00
_cell.angle_beta   90.00
_cell.angle_gamma   90.00
#
_symmetry.space_group_name_H-M   'P 1'
#
loop_
_entity.id
_entity.type
_entity.pdbx_description
1 polymer ?
#
loop_
_entity_poly.entity_id
_entity_poly.type
_entity_poly.pdbx_seq_one_letter_code
_entity_poly.pdbx_strand_id
1 'polypeptide(L)'
;MEAILDANLNGFVLENANAYRSMSVLDQIWSSPITVQEKKKTPPTTVIEIMTVLPLRRIESCESQVAIFQNRWYSDYETKIPHEHITVKSGRYVFGVQMLKAMRSWHVAIPRLLAMEEIIKWMDTLDLGGWNPEDSWKTECLDVDEVIDSLRQVDVLGYYFWLTTLRGKKSVDLSCMDLCLRGLMDIYSVEHVVYAIPSHVLRFPVFDHKTVHEKGVWMKLRSALEIRSGTGECQQKEVCFFAVIYYNAEHWCAAAVNFAEYSITIFDPQQTGDRFAALRTYLRAELVPLLPIPPSPKRYSFKQVDWVVQLDTYNCGLFVVLFFELLLLGVVPEGAG
;
A
#
# COMPACT_ATOMS: atom_id res chain seq x y z
N MET A 1 -12.96 -13.79 22.85
CA MET A 1 -12.16 -12.54 22.82
C MET A 1 -10.65 -12.75 22.89
N GLU A 2 -10.13 -13.81 23.54
CA GLU A 2 -8.68 -14.06 23.61
C GLU A 2 -8.03 -14.15 22.22
N ALA A 3 -8.63 -14.90 21.30
CA ALA A 3 -8.17 -14.99 19.91
C ALA A 3 -8.08 -13.61 19.20
N ILE A 4 -8.99 -12.68 19.51
CA ILE A 4 -8.97 -11.32 18.92
C ILE A 4 -7.84 -10.48 19.52
N LEU A 5 -7.58 -10.61 20.82
CA LEU A 5 -6.47 -9.92 21.47
C LEU A 5 -5.12 -10.43 20.97
N ASP A 6 -4.98 -11.75 20.86
CA ASP A 6 -3.78 -12.39 20.32
C ASP A 6 -3.54 -11.96 18.87
N ALA A 7 -4.56 -12.03 18.01
CA ALA A 7 -4.48 -11.59 16.63
C ALA A 7 -4.16 -10.09 16.47
N ASN A 8 -4.60 -9.24 17.40
CA ASN A 8 -4.24 -7.83 17.38
C ASN A 8 -2.74 -7.59 17.67
N LEU A 9 -2.05 -8.55 18.28
CA LEU A 9 -0.60 -8.48 18.53
C LEU A 9 0.21 -9.23 17.47
N ASN A 10 -0.30 -10.39 17.03
CA ASN A 10 0.44 -11.33 16.19
C ASN A 10 -0.01 -11.35 14.72
N GLY A 11 -1.10 -10.65 14.38
CA GLY A 11 -1.69 -10.60 13.05
C GLY A 11 -3.01 -11.37 12.93
N PHE A 12 -3.88 -10.92 12.03
CA PHE A 12 -5.13 -11.61 11.69
C PHE A 12 -4.89 -12.47 10.45
N VAL A 13 -4.75 -13.78 10.64
CA VAL A 13 -4.48 -14.75 9.55
C VAL A 13 -5.68 -15.64 9.27
N LEU A 14 -5.73 -16.22 8.07
CA LEU A 14 -6.91 -16.98 7.64
C LEU A 14 -7.10 -18.29 8.41
N GLU A 15 -6.01 -18.93 8.84
CA GLU A 15 -6.03 -20.17 9.62
C GLU A 15 -6.91 -20.08 10.88
N ASN A 16 -6.97 -18.89 11.49
CA ASN A 16 -7.72 -18.63 12.71
C ASN A 16 -9.09 -17.96 12.47
N ALA A 17 -9.53 -17.83 11.20
CA ALA A 17 -10.73 -17.07 10.85
C ALA A 17 -12.00 -17.56 11.54
N ASN A 18 -12.14 -18.87 11.74
CA ASN A 18 -13.29 -19.46 12.44
C ASN A 18 -13.38 -18.98 13.90
N ALA A 19 -12.24 -18.88 14.61
CA ALA A 19 -12.19 -18.39 15.98
C ALA A 19 -12.52 -16.90 16.07
N TYR A 20 -12.21 -16.12 15.03
CA TYR A 20 -12.58 -14.70 14.97
C TYR A 20 -14.08 -14.53 14.69
N ARG A 21 -14.65 -15.33 13.79
CA ARG A 21 -16.06 -15.24 13.36
C ARG A 21 -17.06 -15.81 14.35
N SER A 22 -16.61 -16.65 15.29
CA SER A 22 -17.48 -17.14 16.37
C SER A 22 -17.96 -16.01 17.30
N MET A 23 -17.34 -14.83 17.21
CA MET A 23 -17.72 -13.64 17.96
C MET A 23 -18.86 -12.91 17.25
N SER A 24 -19.97 -12.68 17.96
CA SER A 24 -21.07 -11.86 17.44
C SER A 24 -20.87 -10.38 17.79
N VAL A 25 -21.41 -9.51 16.94
CA VAL A 25 -21.54 -8.09 17.27
C VAL A 25 -22.64 -7.96 18.31
N LEU A 26 -22.37 -7.23 19.39
CA LEU A 26 -23.35 -6.95 20.42
C LEU A 26 -24.50 -6.11 19.82
N ASP A 27 -25.69 -6.70 19.74
CA ASP A 27 -26.91 -5.99 19.38
C ASP A 27 -27.17 -4.89 20.42
N GLN A 28 -26.84 -3.63 20.10
CA GLN A 28 -26.98 -2.55 21.04
C GLN A 28 -28.37 -1.94 21.05
N ILE A 29 -28.88 -1.76 22.27
CA ILE A 29 -29.81 -0.70 22.65
C ILE A 29 -28.97 0.59 22.81
N TRP A 30 -29.22 1.59 21.98
CA TRP A 30 -28.38 2.80 21.79
C TRP A 30 -28.26 3.71 23.03
N SER A 31 -28.92 3.38 24.15
CA SER A 31 -29.12 4.26 25.31
C SER A 31 -28.13 4.09 26.45
N SER A 32 -27.21 3.11 26.41
CA SER A 32 -26.28 2.91 27.53
C SER A 32 -25.24 4.04 27.61
N PRO A 33 -25.03 4.68 28.77
CA PRO A 33 -23.99 5.70 28.92
C PRO A 33 -22.59 5.11 28.72
N ILE A 34 -21.65 5.94 28.26
CA ILE A 34 -20.21 5.64 28.21
C ILE A 34 -19.57 6.37 29.40
N THR A 35 -18.80 5.65 30.21
CA THR A 35 -18.07 6.25 31.33
C THR A 35 -16.60 5.88 31.22
N VAL A 36 -15.72 6.87 31.21
CA VAL A 36 -14.26 6.68 31.14
C VAL A 36 -13.66 6.95 32.50
N GLN A 37 -12.78 6.07 32.95
CA GLN A 37 -12.18 6.13 34.29
C GLN A 37 -10.75 5.59 34.29
N GLU A 38 -9.99 5.96 35.32
CA GLU A 38 -8.69 5.35 35.60
C GLU A 38 -8.86 3.87 35.98
N LYS A 39 -8.03 3.00 35.40
CA LYS A 39 -8.03 1.56 35.60
C LYS A 39 -7.90 1.15 37.08
N LYS A 40 -7.23 1.97 37.90
CA LYS A 40 -7.13 1.75 39.36
C LYS A 40 -8.48 1.81 40.06
N LYS A 41 -9.42 2.62 39.56
CA LYS A 41 -10.77 2.80 40.15
C LYS A 41 -11.71 1.68 39.73
N THR A 42 -11.60 1.20 38.50
CA THR A 42 -12.42 0.11 38.00
C THR A 42 -11.59 -0.76 37.06
N PRO A 43 -11.22 -1.98 37.49
CA PRO A 43 -10.47 -2.89 36.64
C PRO A 43 -11.32 -3.34 35.44
N PRO A 44 -10.70 -3.70 34.30
CA PRO A 44 -11.42 -4.20 33.14
C PRO A 44 -12.09 -5.54 33.45
N THR A 45 -13.25 -5.77 32.85
CA THR A 45 -13.91 -7.06 32.84
C THR A 45 -12.99 -8.12 32.22
N THR A 46 -13.02 -9.33 32.77
CA THR A 46 -12.18 -10.44 32.27
C THR A 46 -12.55 -10.79 30.82
N VAL A 47 -11.56 -11.25 30.05
CA VAL A 47 -11.72 -11.52 28.61
C VAL A 47 -12.74 -12.64 28.37
N ILE A 48 -12.81 -13.61 29.27
CA ILE A 48 -13.72 -14.77 29.23
C ILE A 48 -15.19 -14.33 29.38
N GLU A 49 -15.45 -13.26 30.13
CA GLU A 49 -16.82 -12.73 30.34
C GLU A 49 -17.33 -11.92 29.13
N ILE A 50 -16.44 -11.49 28.25
CA ILE A 50 -16.77 -10.70 27.06
C ILE A 50 -16.93 -11.66 25.88
N MET A 51 -18.18 -11.98 25.55
CA MET A 51 -18.52 -12.92 24.48
C MET A 51 -18.93 -12.24 23.16
N THR A 52 -18.89 -10.91 23.10
CA THR A 52 -19.37 -10.12 21.97
C THR A 52 -18.44 -8.95 21.66
N VAL A 53 -18.33 -8.58 20.38
CA VAL A 53 -17.63 -7.37 19.92
C VAL A 53 -18.58 -6.18 19.93
N LEU A 54 -18.13 -5.01 20.39
CA LEU A 54 -18.95 -3.80 20.33
C LEU A 54 -19.18 -3.36 18.88
N PRO A 55 -20.34 -2.78 18.52
CA PRO A 55 -20.54 -2.15 17.21
C PRO A 55 -19.48 -1.08 16.93
N LEU A 56 -19.04 -0.94 15.67
CA LEU A 56 -17.96 -0.02 15.29
C LEU A 56 -18.23 1.42 15.75
N ARG A 57 -19.43 1.94 15.53
CA ARG A 57 -19.84 3.29 15.97
C ARG A 57 -19.73 3.48 17.49
N ARG A 58 -19.97 2.41 18.25
CA ARG A 58 -19.82 2.44 19.70
C ARG A 58 -18.35 2.49 20.11
N ILE A 59 -17.50 1.72 19.43
CA ILE A 59 -16.05 1.75 19.65
C ILE A 59 -15.52 3.17 19.39
N GLU A 60 -15.92 3.80 18.27
CA GLU A 60 -15.54 5.18 17.93
C GLU A 60 -16.01 6.20 18.98
N SER A 61 -17.21 6.00 19.52
CA SER A 61 -17.72 6.82 20.63
C SER A 61 -16.88 6.62 21.90
N CYS A 62 -16.52 5.37 22.24
CA CYS A 62 -15.64 5.07 23.36
C CYS A 62 -14.26 5.70 23.20
N GLU A 63 -13.64 5.60 22.02
CA GLU A 63 -12.34 6.19 21.70
C GLU A 63 -12.36 7.72 21.77
N SER A 64 -13.45 8.34 21.30
CA SER A 64 -13.65 9.79 21.43
C SER A 64 -13.71 10.22 22.90
N GLN A 65 -14.43 9.48 23.74
CA GLN A 65 -14.50 9.77 25.17
C GLN A 65 -13.15 9.54 25.86
N VAL A 66 -12.38 8.54 25.45
CA VAL A 66 -11.00 8.32 25.93
C VAL A 66 -10.11 9.52 25.59
N ALA A 67 -10.16 10.01 24.35
CA ALA A 67 -9.39 11.18 23.93
C ALA A 67 -9.78 12.44 24.74
N ILE A 68 -11.09 12.67 24.94
CA ILE A 68 -11.59 13.77 25.77
C ILE A 68 -11.08 13.65 27.21
N PHE A 69 -11.14 12.44 27.77
CA PHE A 69 -10.65 12.17 29.12
C PHE A 69 -9.14 12.43 29.24
N GLN A 70 -8.34 11.91 28.31
CA GLN A 70 -6.88 12.12 28.30
C GLN A 70 -6.50 13.59 28.16
N ASN A 71 -7.23 14.36 27.35
CA ASN A 71 -6.97 15.79 27.17
C ASN A 71 -7.33 16.63 28.39
N ARG A 72 -8.27 16.17 29.23
CA ARG A 72 -8.68 16.84 30.47
C ARG A 72 -7.92 16.35 31.70
N TRP A 73 -7.19 15.25 31.56
CA TRP A 73 -6.45 14.64 32.66
C TRP A 73 -5.04 15.24 32.69
N TYR A 74 -4.73 15.93 33.79
CA TYR A 74 -3.43 16.52 34.04
C TYR A 74 -2.74 15.73 35.15
N SER A 75 -1.56 15.19 34.89
CA SER A 75 -0.66 14.77 35.97
C SER A 75 0.04 15.98 36.56
N ASP A 76 0.63 15.79 37.74
CA ASP A 76 1.52 16.75 38.39
C ASP A 76 2.74 17.16 37.50
N TYR A 77 3.01 16.42 36.42
CA TYR A 77 4.09 16.64 35.46
C TYR A 77 3.60 16.97 34.04
N GLU A 78 2.36 17.43 33.86
CA GLU A 78 1.72 17.77 32.57
C GLU A 78 1.70 16.64 31.51
N THR A 79 2.06 15.42 31.90
CA THR A 79 1.94 14.24 31.03
C THR A 79 0.50 13.75 30.99
N LYS A 80 0.01 13.39 29.79
CA LYS A 80 -1.30 12.76 29.63
C LYS A 80 -1.27 11.34 30.18
N ILE A 81 -2.38 10.88 30.74
CA ILE A 81 -2.50 9.50 31.22
C ILE A 81 -2.33 8.49 30.06
N PRO A 82 -1.43 7.49 30.21
CA PRO A 82 -1.25 6.41 29.25
C PRO A 82 -2.52 5.58 29.02
N HIS A 83 -2.73 5.10 27.79
CA HIS A 83 -3.91 4.29 27.42
C HIS A 83 -4.09 3.03 28.27
N GLU A 84 -2.99 2.41 28.70
CA GLU A 84 -2.98 1.20 29.54
C GLU A 84 -3.55 1.40 30.96
N HIS A 85 -3.65 2.66 31.40
CA HIS A 85 -4.22 3.06 32.68
C HIS A 85 -5.66 3.56 32.57
N ILE A 86 -6.30 3.44 31.41
CA ILE A 86 -7.67 3.90 31.17
C ILE A 86 -8.58 2.70 30.95
N THR A 87 -9.78 2.80 31.50
CA THR A 87 -10.88 1.86 31.24
C THR A 87 -12.13 2.61 30.81
N VAL A 88 -12.97 1.93 30.03
CA VAL A 88 -14.21 2.47 29.49
C VAL A 88 -15.34 1.52 29.85
N LYS A 89 -16.28 1.98 30.67
CA LYS A 89 -17.53 1.28 30.93
C LYS A 89 -18.53 1.59 29.82
N SER A 90 -19.08 0.55 29.22
CA SER A 90 -20.16 0.66 28.23
C SER A 90 -21.15 -0.49 28.44
N GLY A 91 -22.36 -0.16 28.88
CA GLY A 91 -23.35 -1.16 29.31
C GLY A 91 -22.87 -1.88 30.57
N ARG A 92 -22.90 -3.21 30.56
CA ARG A 92 -22.48 -4.05 31.70
C ARG A 92 -20.97 -4.27 31.81
N TYR A 93 -20.23 -3.97 30.76
CA TYR A 93 -18.82 -4.32 30.63
C TYR A 93 -17.90 -3.12 30.81
N VAL A 94 -16.72 -3.38 31.38
CA VAL A 94 -15.63 -2.42 31.50
C VAL A 94 -14.48 -2.88 30.61
N PHE A 95 -14.15 -2.09 29.59
CA PHE A 95 -13.15 -2.43 28.60
C PHE A 95 -11.84 -1.70 28.87
N GLY A 96 -10.71 -2.39 28.74
CA GLY A 96 -9.42 -1.72 28.57
C GLY A 96 -9.30 -1.12 27.18
N VAL A 97 -8.50 -0.06 27.01
CA VAL A 97 -8.30 0.58 25.69
C VAL A 97 -7.73 -0.40 24.65
N GLN A 98 -6.84 -1.31 25.04
CA GLN A 98 -6.32 -2.36 24.16
C GLN A 98 -7.42 -3.28 23.63
N MET A 99 -8.42 -3.60 24.45
CA MET A 99 -9.56 -4.41 24.04
C MET A 99 -10.40 -3.68 22.98
N LEU A 100 -10.64 -2.38 23.15
CA LEU A 100 -11.35 -1.56 22.17
C LEU A 100 -10.60 -1.49 20.84
N LYS A 101 -9.27 -1.35 20.88
CA LYS A 101 -8.42 -1.41 19.69
C LYS A 101 -8.53 -2.76 18.99
N ALA A 102 -8.45 -3.87 19.73
CA ALA A 102 -8.56 -5.21 19.16
C ALA A 102 -9.94 -5.46 18.54
N MET A 103 -11.02 -4.98 19.18
CA MET A 103 -12.37 -4.99 18.59
C MET A 103 -12.46 -4.16 17.30
N ARG A 104 -11.80 -2.99 17.25
CA ARG A 104 -11.73 -2.15 16.03
C ARG A 104 -11.00 -2.88 14.91
N SER A 105 -9.84 -3.47 15.22
CA SER A 105 -9.05 -4.29 14.28
C SER A 105 -9.88 -5.46 13.74
N TRP A 106 -10.66 -6.13 14.58
CA TRP A 106 -11.57 -7.21 14.17
C TRP A 106 -12.59 -6.75 13.12
N HIS A 107 -13.22 -5.57 13.28
CA HIS A 107 -14.17 -5.02 12.29
C HIS A 107 -13.54 -4.80 10.91
N VAL A 108 -12.25 -4.49 10.86
CA VAL A 108 -11.50 -4.34 9.60
C VAL A 108 -11.04 -5.70 9.07
N ALA A 109 -10.62 -6.61 9.95
CA ALA A 109 -10.07 -7.90 9.59
C ALA A 109 -11.12 -8.85 8.99
N ILE A 110 -12.34 -8.91 9.57
CA ILE A 110 -13.36 -9.87 9.13
C ILE A 110 -13.70 -9.75 7.62
N PRO A 111 -14.00 -8.55 7.07
CA PRO A 111 -14.23 -8.40 5.63
C PRO A 111 -13.01 -8.76 4.79
N ARG A 112 -11.79 -8.49 5.28
CA ARG A 112 -10.55 -8.81 4.55
C ARG A 112 -10.23 -10.31 4.55
N LEU A 113 -10.55 -11.02 5.63
CA LEU A 113 -10.46 -12.48 5.69
C LEU A 113 -11.42 -13.14 4.68
N LEU A 114 -12.65 -12.63 4.57
CA LEU A 114 -13.58 -13.07 3.52
C LEU A 114 -13.02 -12.81 2.12
N ALA A 115 -12.44 -11.63 1.91
CA ALA A 115 -11.78 -11.33 0.64
C ALA A 115 -10.58 -12.25 0.36
N MET A 116 -9.87 -12.75 1.38
CA MET A 116 -8.79 -13.73 1.25
C MET A 116 -9.31 -15.10 0.81
N GLU A 117 -10.41 -15.58 1.41
CA GLU A 117 -11.04 -16.84 1.00
C GLU A 117 -11.52 -16.79 -0.46
N GLU A 118 -12.05 -15.65 -0.90
CA GLU A 118 -12.41 -15.45 -2.31
C GLU A 118 -11.20 -15.54 -3.25
N ILE A 119 -10.01 -15.12 -2.82
CA ILE A 119 -8.78 -15.26 -3.60
C ILE A 119 -8.40 -16.72 -3.73
N ILE A 120 -8.33 -17.40 -2.61
CA ILE A 120 -7.91 -18.81 -2.58
C ILE A 120 -8.86 -19.62 -3.45
N LYS A 121 -10.17 -19.41 -3.31
CA LYS A 121 -11.16 -20.04 -4.19
C LYS A 121 -10.97 -19.69 -5.67
N TRP A 122 -10.60 -18.46 -6.00
CA TRP A 122 -10.30 -18.08 -7.38
C TRP A 122 -9.05 -18.81 -7.90
N MET A 123 -8.01 -18.91 -7.09
CA MET A 123 -6.77 -19.62 -7.41
C MET A 123 -7.00 -21.12 -7.62
N ASP A 124 -7.83 -21.75 -6.78
CA ASP A 124 -8.24 -23.15 -6.94
C ASP A 124 -8.93 -23.43 -8.28
N THR A 125 -9.56 -22.41 -8.88
CA THR A 125 -10.27 -22.50 -10.16
C THR A 125 -9.46 -21.93 -11.33
N LEU A 126 -8.21 -21.54 -11.10
CA LEU A 126 -7.37 -20.93 -12.11
C LEU A 126 -6.96 -21.98 -13.15
N ASP A 127 -7.58 -21.94 -14.32
CA ASP A 127 -7.17 -22.76 -15.44
C ASP A 127 -5.98 -22.09 -16.16
N LEU A 128 -4.78 -22.59 -15.91
CA LEU A 128 -3.56 -22.21 -16.62
C LEU A 128 -3.33 -23.07 -17.88
N GLY A 129 -4.29 -23.90 -18.28
CA GLY A 129 -4.25 -24.75 -19.46
C GLY A 129 -4.06 -23.97 -20.75
N GLY A 130 -2.79 -23.70 -21.10
CA GLY A 130 -2.40 -22.87 -22.24
C GLY A 130 -1.24 -21.93 -21.92
N TRP A 131 -1.02 -21.64 -20.63
CA TRP A 131 0.14 -20.91 -20.14
C TRP A 131 1.30 -21.89 -19.89
N ASN A 132 2.16 -22.08 -20.89
CA ASN A 132 3.39 -22.84 -20.77
C ASN A 132 4.60 -21.92 -21.05
N PRO A 133 4.96 -21.04 -20.09
CA PRO A 133 6.11 -20.18 -20.24
C PRO A 133 7.39 -21.03 -20.29
N GLU A 134 8.46 -20.48 -20.87
CA GLU A 134 9.77 -21.13 -20.84
C GLU A 134 10.19 -21.45 -19.40
N ASP A 135 10.89 -22.56 -19.20
CA ASP A 135 11.20 -23.08 -17.86
C ASP A 135 12.04 -22.10 -17.02
N SER A 136 12.78 -21.18 -17.66
CA SER A 136 13.50 -20.07 -17.01
C SER A 136 12.58 -19.14 -16.21
N TRP A 137 11.34 -18.93 -16.66
CA TRP A 137 10.35 -18.11 -15.96
C TRP A 137 9.72 -18.86 -14.78
N LYS A 138 9.69 -20.20 -14.83
CA LYS A 138 9.09 -21.03 -13.77
C LYS A 138 10.00 -21.15 -12.55
N THR A 139 11.32 -21.07 -12.71
CA THR A 139 12.29 -21.25 -11.62
C THR A 139 12.16 -20.25 -10.47
N GLU A 140 11.57 -19.08 -10.72
CA GLU A 140 11.36 -18.03 -9.71
C GLU A 140 9.89 -17.90 -9.27
N CYS A 141 8.98 -18.60 -9.95
CA CYS A 141 7.56 -18.56 -9.62
C CYS A 141 7.21 -19.70 -8.66
N LEU A 142 6.60 -19.35 -7.53
CA LEU A 142 5.97 -20.35 -6.66
C LEU A 142 4.86 -21.08 -7.41
N ASP A 143 4.67 -22.36 -7.09
CA ASP A 143 3.51 -23.08 -7.60
C ASP A 143 2.19 -22.55 -6.98
N VAL A 144 1.06 -22.90 -7.58
CA VAL A 144 -0.25 -22.39 -7.14
C VAL A 144 -0.54 -22.78 -5.69
N ASP A 145 -0.14 -23.98 -5.27
CA ASP A 145 -0.38 -24.49 -3.92
C ASP A 145 0.49 -23.75 -2.89
N GLU A 146 1.76 -23.48 -3.19
CA GLU A 146 2.70 -22.68 -2.39
C GLU A 146 2.22 -21.23 -2.23
N VAL A 147 1.65 -20.63 -3.28
CA VAL A 147 1.04 -19.30 -3.19
C VAL A 147 -0.20 -19.34 -2.29
N ILE A 148 -1.07 -20.35 -2.43
CA ILE A 148 -2.26 -20.51 -1.57
C ILE A 148 -1.85 -20.65 -0.10
N ASP A 149 -0.84 -21.46 0.19
CA ASP A 149 -0.34 -21.64 1.56
C ASP A 149 0.27 -20.35 2.12
N SER A 150 0.98 -19.59 1.28
CA SER A 150 1.49 -18.27 1.65
C SER A 150 0.35 -17.28 1.96
N LEU A 151 -0.72 -17.26 1.15
CA LEU A 151 -1.88 -16.39 1.36
C LEU A 151 -2.61 -16.67 2.68
N ARG A 152 -2.64 -17.93 3.13
CA ARG A 152 -3.26 -18.31 4.42
C ARG A 152 -2.56 -17.68 5.63
N GLN A 153 -1.27 -17.38 5.50
CA GLN A 153 -0.41 -16.83 6.55
C GLN A 153 -0.28 -15.29 6.50
N VAL A 154 -0.84 -14.63 5.47
CA VAL A 154 -0.81 -13.17 5.37
C VAL A 154 -1.67 -12.55 6.46
N ASP A 155 -1.08 -11.67 7.28
CA ASP A 155 -1.83 -10.79 8.16
C ASP A 155 -2.68 -9.84 7.31
N VAL A 156 -4.00 -9.97 7.39
CA VAL A 156 -4.94 -9.17 6.59
C VAL A 156 -4.98 -7.69 6.99
N LEU A 157 -4.45 -7.34 8.16
CA LEU A 157 -4.25 -5.93 8.56
C LEU A 157 -2.86 -5.41 8.19
N GLY A 158 -1.96 -6.32 7.81
CA GLY A 158 -0.59 -6.03 7.44
C GLY A 158 -0.45 -5.36 6.08
N TYR A 159 0.76 -4.86 5.83
CA TYR A 159 1.08 -4.13 4.61
C TYR A 159 0.99 -5.00 3.35
N TYR A 160 1.38 -6.27 3.42
CA TYR A 160 1.38 -7.18 2.27
C TYR A 160 -0.01 -7.67 1.85
N PHE A 161 -1.06 -7.44 2.67
CA PHE A 161 -2.44 -7.72 2.26
C PHE A 161 -2.80 -7.06 0.92
N TRP A 162 -2.23 -5.90 0.61
CA TRP A 162 -2.54 -5.18 -0.62
C TRP A 162 -2.05 -5.87 -1.89
N LEU A 163 -1.03 -6.74 -1.83
CA LEU A 163 -0.62 -7.57 -2.97
C LEU A 163 -1.76 -8.46 -3.46
N THR A 164 -2.66 -8.84 -2.57
CA THR A 164 -3.82 -9.67 -2.90
C THR A 164 -4.82 -8.98 -3.83
N THR A 165 -4.65 -7.68 -4.07
CA THR A 165 -5.45 -6.92 -5.05
C THR A 165 -5.02 -7.15 -6.49
N LEU A 166 -3.87 -7.80 -6.74
CA LEU A 166 -3.44 -8.27 -8.08
C LEU A 166 -4.32 -9.39 -8.66
N ARG A 167 -5.37 -9.80 -7.94
CA ARG A 167 -6.25 -10.89 -8.34
C ARG A 167 -7.24 -10.50 -9.43
N GLY A 168 -7.44 -11.43 -10.36
CA GLY A 168 -8.57 -11.42 -11.29
C GLY A 168 -8.74 -10.11 -12.06
N LYS A 169 -9.98 -9.65 -12.19
CA LYS A 169 -10.37 -8.47 -12.97
C LYS A 169 -10.52 -7.21 -12.10
N LYS A 170 -9.56 -6.94 -11.22
CA LYS A 170 -9.55 -5.77 -10.34
C LYS A 170 -8.43 -4.82 -10.72
N SER A 171 -8.70 -3.52 -10.57
CA SER A 171 -7.66 -2.50 -10.70
C SER A 171 -6.67 -2.58 -9.55
N VAL A 172 -5.40 -2.31 -9.87
CA VAL A 172 -4.30 -2.32 -8.90
C VAL A 172 -4.49 -1.18 -7.91
N ASP A 173 -4.52 -1.51 -6.61
CA ASP A 173 -4.59 -0.51 -5.54
C ASP A 173 -3.30 0.32 -5.44
N LEU A 174 -3.38 1.55 -4.92
CA LEU A 174 -2.22 2.42 -4.66
C LEU A 174 -1.11 1.69 -3.87
N SER A 175 -1.49 1.02 -2.78
CA SER A 175 -0.54 0.31 -1.92
C SER A 175 0.06 -0.90 -2.61
N CYS A 176 -0.73 -1.54 -3.47
CA CYS A 176 -0.28 -2.65 -4.29
C CYS A 176 0.72 -2.20 -5.36
N MET A 177 0.47 -1.06 -6.01
CA MET A 177 1.41 -0.47 -6.97
C MET A 177 2.76 -0.18 -6.32
N ASP A 178 2.76 0.42 -5.11
CA ASP A 178 3.99 0.69 -4.36
C ASP A 178 4.75 -0.61 -4.01
N LEU A 179 4.02 -1.68 -3.68
CA LEU A 179 4.59 -3.01 -3.42
C LEU A 179 5.20 -3.64 -4.68
N CYS A 180 4.52 -3.54 -5.83
CA CYS A 180 5.05 -4.03 -7.11
C CYS A 180 6.34 -3.30 -7.49
N LEU A 181 6.36 -1.97 -7.38
CA LEU A 181 7.57 -1.18 -7.64
C LEU A 181 8.71 -1.57 -6.70
N ARG A 182 8.42 -1.80 -5.42
CA ARG A 182 9.41 -2.29 -4.46
C ARG A 182 9.95 -3.66 -4.86
N GLY A 183 9.08 -4.57 -5.31
CA GLY A 183 9.50 -5.88 -5.83
C GLY A 183 10.48 -5.74 -6.99
N LEU A 184 10.18 -4.89 -7.97
CA LEU A 184 11.10 -4.59 -9.07
C LEU A 184 12.42 -4.00 -8.58
N MET A 185 12.39 -3.08 -7.62
CA MET A 185 13.60 -2.50 -7.02
C MET A 185 14.48 -3.57 -6.37
N ASP A 186 13.89 -4.57 -5.71
CA ASP A 186 14.60 -5.63 -5.02
C ASP A 186 15.18 -6.65 -6.02
N ILE A 187 14.39 -7.09 -7.01
CA ILE A 187 14.79 -8.03 -8.07
C ILE A 187 15.97 -7.48 -8.87
N TYR A 188 15.86 -6.24 -9.36
CA TYR A 188 16.86 -5.62 -10.22
C TYR A 188 17.93 -4.83 -9.46
N SER A 189 18.02 -5.02 -8.13
CA SER A 189 18.91 -4.25 -7.26
C SER A 189 20.39 -4.46 -7.54
N VAL A 190 20.78 -5.57 -8.18
CA VAL A 190 22.18 -5.87 -8.52
C VAL A 190 22.68 -4.95 -9.64
N GLU A 191 21.86 -4.71 -10.66
CA GLU A 191 22.25 -3.98 -11.88
C GLU A 191 21.79 -2.51 -11.84
N HIS A 192 20.70 -2.23 -11.12
CA HIS A 192 20.06 -0.91 -11.11
C HIS A 192 19.99 -0.30 -9.70
N VAL A 193 19.98 1.03 -9.66
CA VAL A 193 19.52 1.82 -8.52
C VAL A 193 18.24 2.52 -8.95
N VAL A 194 17.12 1.90 -8.60
CA VAL A 194 15.80 2.41 -8.95
C VAL A 194 15.28 3.33 -7.86
N TYR A 195 14.81 4.51 -8.24
CA TYR A 195 14.09 5.43 -7.37
C TYR A 195 12.65 5.52 -7.82
N ALA A 196 11.72 5.21 -6.92
CA ALA A 196 10.30 5.39 -7.14
C ALA A 196 9.72 6.42 -6.17
N ILE A 197 8.83 7.28 -6.67
CA ILE A 197 7.97 8.07 -5.81
C ILE A 197 6.74 7.25 -5.41
N PRO A 198 6.22 7.43 -4.18
CA PRO A 198 5.00 6.74 -3.77
C PRO A 198 3.83 7.10 -4.67
N SER A 199 3.00 6.10 -4.93
CA SER A 199 1.85 6.17 -5.84
C SER A 199 0.81 7.23 -5.46
N HIS A 200 0.75 7.63 -4.20
CA HIS A 200 -0.17 8.67 -3.73
C HIS A 200 0.31 10.11 -4.01
N VAL A 201 1.55 10.31 -4.46
CA VAL A 201 2.11 11.64 -4.68
C VAL A 201 1.60 12.28 -5.97
N LEU A 202 1.68 11.56 -7.10
CA LEU A 202 1.23 12.03 -8.41
C LEU A 202 -0.21 11.58 -8.69
N ARG A 203 -1.19 12.27 -8.12
CA ARG A 203 -2.62 11.98 -8.32
C ARG A 203 -3.27 13.02 -9.21
N PHE A 204 -3.04 12.94 -10.52
CA PHE A 204 -3.52 13.96 -11.46
C PHE A 204 -5.02 14.27 -11.26
N PRO A 205 -5.40 15.57 -11.17
CA PRO A 205 -4.57 16.78 -11.32
C PRO A 205 -3.93 17.30 -10.02
N VAL A 206 -4.07 16.58 -8.90
CA VAL A 206 -3.57 16.95 -7.57
C VAL A 206 -2.14 16.44 -7.36
N PHE A 207 -1.30 17.24 -6.72
CA PHE A 207 0.05 16.86 -6.32
C PHE A 207 0.23 16.98 -4.81
N ASP A 208 0.75 15.93 -4.17
CA ASP A 208 1.04 15.96 -2.73
C ASP A 208 2.41 16.58 -2.44
N HIS A 209 2.44 17.91 -2.34
CA HIS A 209 3.67 18.64 -2.01
C HIS A 209 4.23 18.29 -0.62
N LYS A 210 3.38 17.93 0.35
CA LYS A 210 3.83 17.72 1.74
C LYS A 210 4.74 16.50 1.82
N THR A 211 4.25 15.39 1.31
CA THR A 211 4.99 14.11 1.35
C THR A 211 6.31 14.16 0.57
N VAL A 212 6.37 14.98 -0.48
CA VAL A 212 7.55 15.14 -1.34
C VAL A 212 8.69 15.86 -0.62
N HIS A 213 8.38 16.92 0.14
CA HIS A 213 9.39 17.69 0.88
C HIS A 213 9.91 16.95 2.12
N GLU A 214 9.09 16.08 2.72
CA GLU A 214 9.46 15.28 3.88
C GLU A 214 10.32 14.05 3.53
N LYS A 215 10.34 13.64 2.25
CA LYS A 215 11.06 12.44 1.80
C LYS A 215 12.50 12.74 1.38
N GLY A 216 13.46 12.06 2.04
CA GLY A 216 14.87 12.05 1.66
C GLY A 216 15.19 11.38 0.30
N VAL A 217 14.17 10.96 -0.47
CA VAL A 217 14.33 10.31 -1.79
C VAL A 217 15.10 11.20 -2.75
N TRP A 218 14.81 12.51 -2.78
CA TRP A 218 15.49 13.45 -3.68
C TRP A 218 16.95 13.71 -3.30
N MET A 219 17.27 13.68 -2.00
CA MET A 219 18.66 13.75 -1.56
C MET A 219 19.41 12.49 -1.99
N LYS A 220 18.82 11.30 -1.77
CA LYS A 220 19.42 10.02 -2.20
C LYS A 220 19.64 9.99 -3.71
N LEU A 221 18.66 10.44 -4.50
CA LEU A 221 18.77 10.52 -5.96
C LEU A 221 19.92 11.43 -6.38
N ARG A 222 20.04 12.62 -5.79
CA ARG A 222 21.16 13.54 -6.07
C ARG A 222 22.51 12.92 -5.72
N SER A 223 22.63 12.34 -4.53
CA SER A 223 23.87 11.70 -4.10
C SER A 223 24.27 10.53 -5.01
N ALA A 224 23.32 9.70 -5.47
CA ALA A 224 23.61 8.62 -6.40
C ALA A 224 24.13 9.11 -7.75
N LEU A 225 23.58 10.22 -8.26
CA LEU A 225 24.02 10.83 -9.52
C LEU A 225 25.37 11.57 -9.40
N GLU A 226 25.67 12.12 -8.23
CA GLU A 226 26.97 12.74 -7.92
C GLU A 226 28.10 11.71 -7.85
N ILE A 227 27.87 10.57 -7.17
CA ILE A 227 28.82 9.43 -7.15
C ILE A 227 29.12 8.96 -8.59
N ARG A 228 28.09 8.96 -9.44
CA ARG A 228 28.20 8.61 -10.86
C ARG A 228 29.18 9.50 -11.62
N SER A 229 29.16 10.79 -11.32
CA SER A 229 29.96 11.79 -12.04
C SER A 229 31.44 11.83 -11.62
N GLY A 230 31.80 11.18 -10.50
CA GLY A 230 33.12 11.32 -9.87
C GLY A 230 34.04 10.08 -9.90
N THR A 231 33.57 8.92 -10.35
CA THR A 231 34.34 7.65 -10.32
C THR A 231 34.41 7.00 -11.70
N GLY A 232 35.58 6.48 -12.07
CA GLY A 232 35.82 5.84 -13.38
C GLY A 232 34.94 4.61 -13.61
N GLU A 233 34.70 4.29 -14.89
CA GLU A 233 33.66 3.42 -15.47
C GLU A 233 33.53 1.96 -14.96
N CYS A 234 34.29 1.53 -13.95
CA CYS A 234 34.26 0.13 -13.51
C CYS A 234 33.12 -0.09 -12.50
N GLN A 235 32.04 -0.76 -12.94
CA GLN A 235 30.89 -1.27 -12.16
C GLN A 235 29.94 -0.22 -11.57
N GLN A 236 29.37 0.63 -12.40
CA GLN A 236 28.36 1.59 -11.94
C GLN A 236 26.96 1.13 -12.33
N LYS A 237 26.11 0.87 -11.32
CA LYS A 237 24.70 0.52 -11.51
C LYS A 237 23.97 1.62 -12.27
N GLU A 238 23.02 1.24 -13.12
CA GLU A 238 22.20 2.21 -13.84
C GLU A 238 21.18 2.85 -12.90
N VAL A 239 21.11 4.18 -12.88
CA VAL A 239 20.16 4.92 -12.05
C VAL A 239 18.88 5.17 -12.84
N CYS A 240 17.79 4.56 -12.39
CA CYS A 240 16.46 4.73 -12.97
C CYS A 240 15.58 5.55 -12.02
N PHE A 241 14.74 6.43 -12.55
CA PHE A 241 13.72 7.09 -11.76
C PHE A 241 12.34 6.83 -12.37
N PHE A 242 11.47 6.19 -11.58
CA PHE A 242 10.13 5.78 -11.97
C PHE A 242 9.08 6.57 -11.19
N ALA A 243 8.04 6.94 -11.90
CA ALA A 243 6.90 7.69 -11.39
C ALA A 243 5.62 7.05 -11.91
N VAL A 244 4.77 6.58 -11.01
CA VAL A 244 3.40 6.20 -11.35
C VAL A 244 2.47 7.40 -11.16
N ILE A 245 1.50 7.55 -12.05
CA ILE A 245 0.55 8.64 -12.04
C ILE A 245 -0.85 8.04 -11.95
N TYR A 246 -1.57 8.37 -10.88
CA TYR A 246 -2.97 7.96 -10.74
C TYR A 246 -3.88 9.02 -11.35
N TYR A 247 -4.29 8.78 -12.60
CA TYR A 247 -5.04 9.71 -13.43
C TYR A 247 -6.53 9.66 -13.09
N ASN A 248 -7.10 10.80 -12.65
CA ASN A 248 -8.51 10.97 -12.30
C ASN A 248 -9.06 9.92 -11.31
N ALA A 249 -8.17 9.35 -10.49
CA ALA A 249 -8.49 8.28 -9.55
C ALA A 249 -9.11 7.01 -10.17
N GLU A 250 -8.82 6.72 -11.45
CA GLU A 250 -9.37 5.57 -12.16
C GLU A 250 -8.36 4.85 -13.06
N HIS A 251 -7.28 5.52 -13.48
CA HIS A 251 -6.36 5.01 -14.47
C HIS A 251 -4.91 5.17 -14.06
N TRP A 252 -4.06 4.20 -14.41
CA TRP A 252 -2.62 4.23 -14.11
C TRP A 252 -1.83 4.59 -15.36
N CYS A 253 -0.99 5.60 -15.24
CA CYS A 253 0.04 5.95 -16.23
C CYS A 253 1.42 5.89 -15.60
N ALA A 254 2.45 5.83 -16.43
CA ALA A 254 3.84 5.79 -16.01
C ALA A 254 4.64 6.96 -16.58
N ALA A 255 5.65 7.37 -15.85
CA ALA A 255 6.75 8.20 -16.34
C ALA A 255 8.08 7.61 -15.86
N ALA A 256 9.03 7.49 -16.79
CA ALA A 256 10.40 7.08 -16.50
C ALA A 256 11.37 8.18 -16.93
N VAL A 257 12.36 8.50 -16.09
CA VAL A 257 13.36 9.54 -16.37
C VAL A 257 14.68 8.89 -16.74
N ASN A 258 15.20 9.25 -17.91
CA ASN A 258 16.55 8.92 -18.34
C ASN A 258 17.46 10.14 -18.11
N PHE A 259 18.37 10.04 -17.14
CA PHE A 259 19.30 11.13 -16.79
C PHE A 259 20.46 11.30 -17.78
N ALA A 260 20.79 10.29 -18.59
CA ALA A 260 21.83 10.41 -19.61
C ALA A 260 21.35 11.27 -20.80
N GLU A 261 20.11 11.05 -21.22
CA GLU A 261 19.47 11.80 -22.31
C GLU A 261 18.76 13.08 -21.85
N TYR A 262 18.49 13.21 -20.55
CA TYR A 262 17.53 14.17 -20.00
C TYR A 262 16.19 14.07 -20.74
N SER A 263 15.63 12.85 -20.76
CA SER A 263 14.33 12.56 -21.36
C SER A 263 13.39 11.96 -20.32
N ILE A 264 12.11 12.32 -20.41
CA ILE A 264 11.02 11.76 -19.61
C ILE A 264 10.10 11.02 -20.56
N THR A 265 10.08 9.70 -20.43
CA THR A 265 9.21 8.83 -21.22
C THR A 265 7.89 8.66 -20.48
N ILE A 266 6.79 9.04 -21.11
CA ILE A 266 5.44 8.84 -20.58
C ILE A 266 4.82 7.65 -21.29
N PHE A 267 4.25 6.73 -20.51
CA PHE A 267 3.50 5.60 -21.00
C PHE A 267 2.08 5.64 -20.44
N ASP A 268 1.11 5.55 -21.35
CA ASP A 268 -0.31 5.45 -21.07
C ASP A 268 -0.82 4.14 -21.68
N PRO A 269 -1.20 3.13 -20.85
CA PRO A 269 -1.69 1.85 -21.37
C PRO A 269 -2.86 1.97 -22.34
N GLN A 270 -3.73 2.98 -22.18
CA GLN A 270 -4.86 3.21 -23.08
C GLN A 270 -4.51 4.05 -24.31
N GLN A 271 -3.30 4.61 -24.36
CA GLN A 271 -2.77 5.40 -25.48
C GLN A 271 -3.73 6.47 -25.99
N THR A 272 -4.36 7.20 -25.07
CA THR A 272 -5.31 8.26 -25.42
C THR A 272 -4.55 9.55 -25.70
N GLY A 273 -4.56 10.01 -26.96
CA GLY A 273 -3.71 11.14 -27.43
C GLY A 273 -3.81 12.43 -26.61
N ASP A 274 -5.02 12.83 -26.19
CA ASP A 274 -5.21 14.06 -25.39
C ASP A 274 -4.61 13.94 -23.98
N ARG A 275 -4.53 12.72 -23.44
CA ARG A 275 -4.00 12.47 -22.09
C ARG A 275 -2.50 12.73 -22.03
N PHE A 276 -1.76 12.40 -23.07
CA PHE A 276 -0.32 12.66 -23.12
C PHE A 276 -0.01 14.16 -22.96
N ALA A 277 -0.76 15.03 -23.64
CA ALA A 277 -0.57 16.49 -23.54
C ALA A 277 -0.84 17.00 -22.11
N ALA A 278 -1.88 16.49 -21.46
CA ALA A 278 -2.21 16.82 -20.08
C ALA A 278 -1.13 16.33 -19.09
N LEU A 279 -0.71 15.06 -19.20
CA LEU A 279 0.35 14.47 -18.38
C LEU A 279 1.68 15.20 -18.55
N ARG A 280 2.06 15.52 -19.79
CA ARG A 280 3.27 16.30 -20.08
C ARG A 280 3.26 17.65 -19.39
N THR A 281 2.13 18.35 -19.42
CA THR A 281 1.98 19.66 -18.79
C THR A 281 2.08 19.55 -17.27
N TYR A 282 1.40 18.56 -16.69
CA TYR A 282 1.43 18.27 -15.26
C TYR A 282 2.84 17.89 -14.77
N LEU A 283 3.51 16.94 -15.43
CA LEU A 283 4.85 16.51 -15.05
C LEU A 283 5.89 17.63 -15.22
N ARG A 284 5.74 18.50 -16.22
CA ARG A 284 6.60 19.68 -16.37
C ARG A 284 6.45 20.66 -15.21
N ALA A 285 5.25 20.83 -14.67
CA ALA A 285 5.00 21.72 -13.53
C ALA A 285 5.44 21.09 -12.20
N GLU A 286 5.15 19.80 -12.00
CA GLU A 286 5.26 19.18 -10.67
C GLU A 286 6.49 18.28 -10.49
N LEU A 287 6.85 17.47 -11.49
CA LEU A 287 7.95 16.52 -11.39
C LEU A 287 9.30 17.15 -11.75
N VAL A 288 9.36 17.89 -12.87
CA VAL A 288 10.62 18.46 -13.39
C VAL A 288 11.37 19.34 -12.37
N PRO A 289 10.71 20.20 -11.57
CA PRO A 289 11.40 20.99 -10.55
C PRO A 289 12.09 20.18 -9.45
N LEU A 290 11.72 18.91 -9.28
CA LEU A 290 12.28 18.00 -8.27
C LEU A 290 13.47 17.21 -8.79
N LEU A 291 13.61 17.13 -10.12
CA LEU A 291 14.68 16.41 -10.77
C LEU A 291 15.99 17.22 -10.75
N PRO A 292 17.16 16.56 -10.78
CA PRO A 292 18.45 17.19 -10.97
C PRO A 292 18.46 18.12 -12.20
N ILE A 293 19.07 19.30 -12.05
CA ILE A 293 19.15 20.31 -13.09
C ILE A 293 20.13 19.83 -14.18
N PRO A 294 19.70 19.72 -15.46
CA PRO A 294 20.59 19.36 -16.56
C PRO A 294 21.66 20.44 -16.78
N PRO A 295 22.87 20.07 -17.26
CA PRO A 295 23.89 21.04 -17.63
C PRO A 295 23.39 21.91 -18.78
N SER A 296 23.58 23.22 -18.67
CA SER A 296 23.20 24.16 -19.72
C SER A 296 23.92 23.82 -21.04
N PRO A 297 23.25 23.83 -22.20
CA PRO A 297 21.88 24.31 -22.47
C PRO A 297 20.78 23.21 -22.41
N LYS A 298 21.07 22.00 -21.93
CA LYS A 298 20.13 20.87 -21.96
C LYS A 298 18.89 21.12 -21.09
N ARG A 299 17.77 20.50 -21.47
CA ARG A 299 16.48 20.52 -20.75
C ARG A 299 15.83 19.15 -20.84
N TYR A 300 14.97 18.83 -19.89
CA TYR A 300 14.19 17.60 -19.97
C TYR A 300 13.25 17.65 -21.18
N SER A 301 13.45 16.70 -22.09
CA SER A 301 12.55 16.42 -23.21
C SER A 301 11.48 15.42 -22.79
N PHE A 302 10.35 15.40 -23.49
CA PHE A 302 9.26 14.44 -23.22
C PHE A 302 9.06 13.55 -24.43
N LYS A 303 8.99 12.25 -24.19
CA LYS A 303 8.72 11.21 -25.18
C LYS A 303 7.42 10.50 -24.81
N GLN A 304 6.58 10.22 -25.79
CA GLN A 304 5.48 9.26 -25.64
C GLN A 304 5.98 7.90 -26.09
N VAL A 305 5.67 6.85 -25.34
CA VAL A 305 5.84 5.47 -25.82
C VAL A 305 4.46 4.90 -26.07
N ASP A 306 4.30 4.39 -27.29
CA ASP A 306 3.15 3.60 -27.71
C ASP A 306 3.61 2.14 -27.77
N TRP A 307 2.89 1.27 -27.06
CA TRP A 307 3.20 -0.16 -26.96
C TRP A 307 1.92 -0.99 -27.15
N VAL A 308 1.78 -2.13 -26.48
CA VAL A 308 0.54 -2.91 -26.49
C VAL A 308 -0.56 -2.07 -25.82
N VAL A 309 -1.62 -1.80 -26.59
CA VAL A 309 -2.80 -1.06 -26.09
C VAL A 309 -3.57 -1.96 -25.14
N GLN A 310 -3.89 -1.41 -23.98
CA GLN A 310 -4.79 -2.03 -23.02
C GLN A 310 -6.21 -2.12 -23.62
N LEU A 311 -6.73 -3.34 -23.76
CA LEU A 311 -8.08 -3.58 -24.28
C LEU A 311 -9.15 -3.68 -23.17
N ASP A 312 -8.75 -4.07 -21.96
CA ASP A 312 -9.64 -4.19 -20.81
C ASP A 312 -9.64 -2.91 -19.95
N THR A 313 -10.53 -2.82 -18.96
CA THR A 313 -10.66 -1.61 -18.11
C THR A 313 -9.97 -1.70 -16.75
N TYR A 314 -9.31 -2.82 -16.43
CA TYR A 314 -8.83 -3.10 -15.06
C TYR A 314 -7.32 -3.36 -14.94
N ASN A 315 -6.59 -3.56 -16.04
CA ASN A 315 -5.20 -3.99 -16.04
C ASN A 315 -4.16 -2.88 -16.31
N CYS A 316 -4.56 -1.60 -16.41
CA CYS A 316 -3.64 -0.47 -16.63
C CYS A 316 -2.45 -0.46 -15.67
N GLY A 317 -2.68 -0.80 -14.39
CA GLY A 317 -1.62 -0.89 -13.39
C GLY A 317 -0.59 -1.99 -13.70
N LEU A 318 -1.02 -3.14 -14.22
CA LEU A 318 -0.12 -4.22 -14.60
C LEU A 318 0.74 -3.83 -15.81
N PHE A 319 0.14 -3.15 -16.80
CA PHE A 319 0.89 -2.60 -17.94
C PHE A 319 1.94 -1.60 -17.50
N VAL A 320 1.64 -0.76 -16.49
CA VAL A 320 2.59 0.19 -15.91
C VAL A 320 3.76 -0.53 -15.23
N VAL A 321 3.51 -1.57 -14.44
CA VAL A 321 4.56 -2.38 -13.79
C VAL A 321 5.43 -3.06 -14.85
N LEU A 322 4.82 -3.70 -15.84
CA LEU A 322 5.52 -4.38 -16.93
C LEU A 322 6.34 -3.41 -17.79
N PHE A 323 5.82 -2.20 -18.05
CA PHE A 323 6.57 -1.15 -18.73
C PHE A 323 7.87 -0.81 -18.00
N PHE A 324 7.84 -0.67 -16.67
CA PHE A 324 9.06 -0.42 -15.90
C PHE A 324 10.02 -1.60 -15.91
N GLU A 325 9.50 -2.83 -15.80
CA GLU A 325 10.32 -4.03 -15.88
C GLU A 325 11.04 -4.15 -17.23
N LEU A 326 10.35 -3.89 -18.35
CA LEU A 326 10.96 -3.89 -19.67
C LEU A 326 12.10 -2.86 -19.79
N LEU A 327 11.93 -1.67 -19.21
CA LEU A 327 12.99 -0.67 -19.16
C LEU A 327 14.21 -1.14 -18.38
N LEU A 328 14.02 -1.87 -17.26
CA LEU A 328 15.13 -2.44 -16.49
C LEU A 328 15.85 -3.54 -17.27
N LEU A 329 15.11 -4.34 -18.04
CA LEU A 329 15.68 -5.35 -18.94
C LEU A 329 16.38 -4.75 -20.18
N GLY A 330 16.41 -3.42 -20.33
CA GLY A 330 16.94 -2.76 -21.52
C GLY A 330 16.11 -3.00 -22.79
N VAL A 331 14.89 -3.50 -22.63
CA VAL A 331 13.95 -3.72 -23.74
C VAL A 331 13.20 -2.42 -23.98
N VAL A 332 13.44 -1.81 -25.15
CA VAL A 332 12.63 -0.67 -25.60
C VAL A 332 11.32 -1.23 -26.12
N PRO A 333 10.16 -0.90 -25.52
CA PRO A 333 8.88 -1.30 -26.06
C PRO A 333 8.66 -0.51 -27.36
N GLU A 334 9.04 -1.08 -28.49
CA GLU A 334 8.75 -0.54 -29.82
C GLU A 334 7.45 -1.20 -30.31
N GLY A 335 6.42 -0.39 -30.56
CA GLY A 335 5.14 -0.88 -31.04
C GLY A 335 5.25 -1.57 -32.39
N ALA A 336 5.10 -2.89 -32.43
CA ALA A 336 4.56 -3.57 -33.60
C ALA A 336 3.03 -3.54 -33.47
N GLY A 337 2.41 -2.59 -34.15
CA GLY A 337 0.97 -2.61 -34.41
C GLY A 337 0.58 -3.74 -35.35
#